data_AF-A0A1F9MLS5-F1
#
_entry.id   AF-A0A1F9MLS5-F1
#
_cell.length_a   1.000
_cell.length_b   1.000
_cell.length_c   1.000
_cell.angle_alpha   90.00
_cell.angle_beta   90.00
_cell.angle_gamma   90.00
#
_symmetry.space_group_name_H-M   'P 1'
#
loop_
_entity.id
_entity.type
_entity.pdbx_description
1 polymer ?
#
loop_
_entity_poly.entity_id
_entity_poly.type
_entity_poly.pdbx_seq_one_letter_code
_entity_poly.pdbx_strand_id
1 'polypeptide(L)'
;MSQNRTYKRKILNFSVNRAMQLRMIGKLTCILLLSLLFSSGVFYYYADRQVTASFLLFHIKARNFLDFLLPVVGVSFVISLGLGTIASLFFPKNVAGALYRIEEDVRRITKGDLTMQINLRSGDEGDSLAEQINQMVKLFKETIISAQVSLHQAQKICGPGQEMVPPEHLAELRVSLEQIAQQINKFKVAAKK
;
A
#
# COMPACT_ATOMS: atom_id res chain seq x y z
N MET A 1 -11.75 -2.19 -36.71
CA MET A 1 -11.94 -0.93 -35.95
C MET A 1 -11.38 -1.11 -34.55
N SER A 2 -10.19 -0.57 -34.27
CA SER A 2 -9.53 -0.63 -32.94
C SER A 2 -9.96 0.58 -32.12
N GLN A 3 -10.70 0.36 -31.04
CA GLN A 3 -11.05 1.43 -30.11
C GLN A 3 -9.83 1.76 -29.24
N ASN A 4 -9.11 2.79 -29.63
CA ASN A 4 -8.02 3.36 -28.85
C ASN A 4 -8.64 4.16 -27.69
N ARG A 5 -8.82 3.51 -26.52
CA ARG A 5 -9.31 4.21 -25.31
C ARG A 5 -8.18 5.07 -24.76
N THR A 6 -8.21 6.35 -25.08
CA THR A 6 -7.30 7.36 -24.52
C THR A 6 -7.53 7.48 -23.01
N TYR A 7 -6.75 6.75 -22.23
CA TYR A 7 -6.82 6.78 -20.77
C TYR A 7 -6.27 8.13 -20.28
N LYS A 8 -7.16 9.13 -20.11
CA LYS A 8 -6.82 10.40 -19.46
C LYS A 8 -6.47 10.10 -18.00
N ARG A 9 -5.18 9.89 -17.71
CA ARG A 9 -4.66 9.73 -16.35
C ARG A 9 -4.96 11.02 -15.57
N LYS A 10 -5.96 11.00 -14.68
CA LYS A 10 -6.15 12.08 -13.71
C LYS A 10 -4.92 12.11 -12.80
N ILE A 11 -4.22 13.25 -12.79
CA ILE A 11 -2.93 13.45 -12.11
C ILE A 11 -3.07 13.26 -10.59
N LEU A 12 -4.23 13.64 -10.04
CA LEU A 12 -4.62 13.44 -8.64
C LEU A 12 -5.91 12.62 -8.59
N ASN A 13 -5.76 11.30 -8.47
CA ASN A 13 -6.90 10.40 -8.22
C ASN A 13 -6.93 10.02 -6.74
N PHE A 14 -7.61 10.83 -5.92
CA PHE A 14 -7.95 10.55 -4.52
C PHE A 14 -8.90 9.34 -4.35
N SER A 15 -8.98 8.43 -5.31
CA SER A 15 -9.80 7.21 -5.20
C SER A 15 -8.97 5.98 -4.81
N VAL A 16 -7.63 6.08 -4.81
CA VAL A 16 -6.75 5.03 -4.30
C VAL A 16 -6.51 5.31 -2.82
N ASN A 17 -7.11 4.48 -1.94
CA ASN A 17 -7.09 4.56 -0.47
C ASN A 17 -6.76 5.97 0.09
N ARG A 18 -7.80 6.82 0.21
CA ARG A 18 -7.68 8.21 0.70
C ARG A 18 -6.95 8.33 2.02
N ALA A 19 -7.11 7.36 2.93
CA ALA A 19 -6.48 7.39 4.24
C ALA A 19 -4.95 7.28 4.11
N MET A 20 -4.47 6.37 3.27
CA MET A 20 -3.04 6.19 3.00
C MET A 20 -2.44 7.44 2.33
N GLN A 21 -3.10 7.95 1.27
CA GLN A 21 -2.62 9.14 0.57
C GLN A 21 -2.58 10.37 1.48
N LEU A 22 -3.61 10.60 2.31
CA LEU A 22 -3.66 11.75 3.20
C LEU A 22 -2.62 11.65 4.32
N ARG A 23 -2.36 10.45 4.86
CA ARG A 23 -1.29 10.23 5.85
C ARG A 23 0.08 10.50 5.22
N MET A 24 0.33 10.04 3.99
CA MET A 24 1.59 10.27 3.28
C MET A 24 1.80 11.76 2.96
N ILE A 25 0.78 12.42 2.39
CA ILE A 25 0.83 13.85 2.08
C ILE A 25 1.02 14.65 3.37
N GLY A 26 0.25 14.36 4.43
CA GLY A 26 0.35 15.06 5.71
C GLY A 26 1.74 14.95 6.34
N LYS A 27 2.33 13.75 6.36
CA LYS A 27 3.71 13.54 6.83
C LYS A 27 4.72 14.35 6.00
N LEU A 28 4.61 14.33 4.67
CA LEU A 28 5.52 15.04 3.76
C LEU A 28 5.38 16.57 3.88
N THR A 29 4.15 17.08 3.94
CA THR A 29 3.87 18.50 4.18
C THR A 29 4.39 18.94 5.55
N CYS A 30 4.24 18.13 6.60
CA CYS A 30 4.77 18.44 7.92
C CYS A 30 6.30 18.59 7.89
N ILE A 31 7.01 17.64 7.28
CA ILE A 31 8.47 17.71 7.08
C ILE A 31 8.86 18.99 6.35
N LEU A 32 8.17 19.32 5.25
CA LEU A 32 8.44 20.53 4.47
C LEU A 32 8.22 21.82 5.30
N LEU A 33 7.14 21.87 6.09
CA LEU A 33 6.87 22.99 7.00
C LEU A 33 7.95 23.12 8.08
N LEU A 34 8.40 22.01 8.67
CA LEU A 34 9.49 21.98 9.63
C LEU A 34 10.79 22.54 9.03
N SER A 35 11.15 22.15 7.80
CA SER A 35 12.32 22.70 7.11
C SER A 35 12.19 24.19 6.81
N LEU A 36 10.99 24.66 6.42
CA LEU A 36 10.74 26.08 6.16
C LEU A 36 10.80 26.93 7.43
N LEU A 37 10.18 26.47 8.51
CA LEU A 37 10.24 27.13 9.82
C LEU A 37 11.67 27.21 10.34
N PHE A 38 12.43 26.12 10.22
CA PHE A 38 13.82 26.09 10.61
C PHE A 38 14.67 27.08 9.78
N SER A 39 14.53 27.06 8.45
CA SER A 39 15.22 28.00 7.57
C SER A 39 14.86 29.46 7.87
N SER A 40 13.59 29.73 8.19
CA SER A 40 13.11 31.06 8.60
C SER A 40 13.75 31.50 9.92
N GLY A 41 13.86 30.60 10.90
CA GLY A 41 14.53 30.87 12.17
C GLY A 41 16.02 31.19 12.01
N VAL A 42 16.75 30.43 11.19
CA VAL A 42 18.16 30.71 10.86
C VAL A 42 18.30 32.08 10.19
N PHE A 43 17.41 32.39 9.24
CA PHE A 43 17.39 33.69 8.58
C PHE A 43 17.15 34.84 9.57
N TYR A 44 16.17 34.71 10.47
CA TYR A 44 15.87 35.72 11.48
C TYR A 44 17.03 35.94 12.45
N TYR A 45 17.67 34.87 12.95
CA TYR A 45 18.81 34.98 13.85
C TYR A 45 19.99 35.74 13.22
N TYR A 46 20.31 35.44 11.95
CA TYR A 46 21.36 36.15 11.23
C TYR A 46 20.96 37.59 10.88
N ALA A 47 19.70 37.82 10.53
CA ALA A 47 19.18 39.15 10.28
C ALA A 47 19.29 40.03 11.54
N ASP A 48 18.76 39.59 12.68
CA ASP A 48 18.78 40.36 13.93
C ASP A 48 20.21 40.70 14.41
N ARG A 49 21.15 39.75 14.29
CA ARG A 49 22.55 39.93 14.70
C ARG A 49 23.36 40.90 13.85
N GLN A 50 23.04 41.11 12.57
CA GLN A 50 23.92 41.84 11.63
C GLN A 50 23.23 42.98 10.86
N VAL A 51 21.90 42.96 10.74
CA VAL A 51 21.12 44.03 10.13
C VAL A 51 21.22 45.30 10.99
N THR A 52 21.13 45.19 12.31
CA THR A 52 21.27 46.32 13.24
C THR A 52 22.65 47.00 13.16
N ALA A 53 23.71 46.27 12.85
CA ALA A 53 25.06 46.84 12.68
C ALA A 53 25.25 47.53 11.31
N SER A 54 24.53 47.09 10.29
CA SER A 54 24.68 47.62 8.92
C SER A 54 23.76 48.81 8.63
N PHE A 55 22.62 48.92 9.32
CA PHE A 55 21.65 50.01 9.13
C PHE A 55 22.17 51.41 9.51
N LEU A 56 23.20 51.50 10.35
CA LEU A 56 23.81 52.78 10.78
C LEU A 56 24.79 53.40 9.76
N LEU A 57 25.19 52.67 8.70
CA LEU A 57 26.22 53.08 7.72
C LEU A 57 25.71 53.11 6.27
N PHE A 58 24.40 53.29 6.06
CA PHE A 58 23.79 53.32 4.73
C PHE A 58 24.07 54.65 4.00
N HIS A 59 25.20 54.69 3.29
CA HIS A 59 25.23 55.42 2.01
C HIS A 59 26.12 54.84 0.92
N ILE A 60 26.98 53.84 1.18
CA ILE A 60 27.93 53.37 0.16
C ILE A 60 28.16 51.85 0.27
N LYS A 61 27.43 51.05 -0.53
CA LYS A 61 27.82 49.75 -1.15
C LYS A 61 26.62 48.82 -1.36
N ALA A 62 25.99 48.93 -2.54
CA ALA A 62 25.09 47.90 -3.07
C ALA A 62 25.82 46.58 -3.45
N ARG A 63 27.15 46.50 -3.28
CA ARG A 63 27.96 45.31 -3.59
C ARG A 63 28.10 44.34 -2.41
N ASN A 64 27.84 44.77 -1.17
CA ASN A 64 28.02 43.94 0.03
C ASN A 64 26.81 43.03 0.34
N PHE A 65 25.64 43.30 -0.25
CA PHE A 65 24.42 42.56 0.10
C PHE A 65 24.47 41.10 -0.38
N LEU A 66 25.03 40.83 -1.56
CA LEU A 66 25.23 39.46 -2.05
C LEU A 66 26.30 38.70 -1.24
N ASP A 67 27.39 39.36 -0.87
CA ASP A 67 28.44 38.79 -0.01
C ASP A 67 27.91 38.44 1.40
N PHE A 68 26.88 39.17 1.85
CA PHE A 68 26.16 38.89 3.09
C PHE A 68 25.10 37.77 2.94
N LEU A 69 24.39 37.73 1.80
CA LEU A 69 23.32 36.77 1.53
C LEU A 69 23.87 35.35 1.27
N LEU A 70 25.00 35.25 0.55
CA LEU A 70 25.63 33.97 0.17
C LEU A 70 25.88 33.02 1.35
N PRO A 71 26.55 33.43 2.46
CA PRO A 71 26.78 32.53 3.59
C PRO A 71 25.49 32.13 4.29
N VAL A 72 24.50 33.02 4.37
CA VAL A 72 23.18 32.73 4.98
C VAL A 72 22.42 31.68 4.17
N VAL A 73 22.39 31.84 2.84
CA VAL A 73 21.77 30.87 1.92
C VAL A 73 22.54 29.55 1.91
N GLY A 74 23.87 29.60 1.99
CA GLY A 74 24.71 28.40 2.05
C GLY A 74 24.44 27.56 3.30
N VAL A 75 24.39 28.19 4.48
CA VAL A 75 24.11 27.49 5.75
C VAL A 75 22.68 26.94 5.77
N SER A 76 21.68 27.74 5.36
CA SER A 76 20.29 27.28 5.31
C SER A 76 20.10 26.13 4.32
N PHE A 77 20.81 26.15 3.19
CA PHE A 77 20.80 25.08 2.20
C PHE A 77 21.38 23.78 2.77
N VAL A 78 22.57 23.84 3.40
CA VAL A 78 23.20 22.64 4.00
C VAL A 78 22.30 22.02 5.07
N ILE A 79 21.70 22.83 5.92
CA ILE A 79 20.82 22.31 6.99
C ILE A 79 19.51 21.75 6.40
N SER A 80 18.90 22.44 5.45
CA SER A 80 17.69 21.97 4.76
C SER A 80 17.94 20.66 4.02
N LEU A 81 19.12 20.53 3.40
CA LEU A 81 19.55 19.32 2.71
C LEU A 81 19.77 18.18 3.71
N GLY A 82 20.42 18.44 4.85
CA GLY A 82 20.56 17.46 5.93
C GLY A 82 19.21 16.95 6.45
N LEU A 83 18.31 17.87 6.81
CA LEU A 83 16.96 17.54 7.28
C LEU A 83 16.15 16.78 6.23
N GLY A 84 16.19 17.22 4.97
CA GLY A 84 15.52 16.56 3.86
C GLY A 84 16.04 15.14 3.63
N THR A 85 17.35 14.94 3.74
CA THR A 85 17.98 13.61 3.59
C THR A 85 17.56 12.67 4.72
N ILE A 86 17.58 13.14 5.97
CA ILE A 86 17.12 12.38 7.13
C ILE A 86 15.64 11.98 6.92
N ALA A 87 14.79 12.95 6.60
CA ALA A 87 13.38 12.71 6.38
C ALA A 87 13.10 11.74 5.22
N SER A 88 13.86 11.85 4.13
CA SER A 88 13.78 10.96 2.97
C SER A 88 14.18 9.52 3.30
N LEU A 89 15.10 9.31 4.25
CA LEU A 89 15.46 7.96 4.70
C LEU A 89 14.41 7.34 5.63
N PHE A 90 13.69 8.14 6.41
CA PHE A 90 12.68 7.63 7.35
C PHE A 90 11.30 7.46 6.73
N PHE A 91 10.92 8.29 5.76
CA PHE A 91 9.58 8.28 5.19
C PHE A 91 9.21 6.97 4.46
N PRO A 92 10.05 6.39 3.58
CA PRO A 92 9.72 5.16 2.85
C PRO A 92 9.73 3.89 3.70
N LYS A 93 10.42 3.87 4.86
CA LYS A 93 10.68 2.63 5.63
C LYS A 93 9.39 1.92 6.03
N ASN A 94 8.39 2.65 6.50
CA ASN A 94 7.12 2.06 6.95
C ASN A 94 6.33 1.48 5.77
N VAL A 95 6.38 2.12 4.60
CA VAL A 95 5.66 1.67 3.39
C VAL A 95 6.35 0.45 2.78
N ALA A 96 7.67 0.50 2.63
CA ALA A 96 8.46 -0.59 2.06
C ALA A 96 8.40 -1.86 2.92
N GLY A 97 8.49 -1.70 4.25
CA GLY A 97 8.38 -2.82 5.20
C GLY A 97 6.99 -3.47 5.17
N ALA A 98 5.93 -2.66 5.16
CA ALA A 98 4.55 -3.13 5.03
C ALA A 98 4.35 -3.94 3.74
N LEU A 99 4.81 -3.39 2.62
CA LEU A 99 4.65 -4.02 1.30
C LEU A 99 5.41 -5.34 1.20
N TYR A 100 6.64 -5.40 1.73
CA TYR A 100 7.44 -6.61 1.77
C TYR A 100 6.76 -7.73 2.59
N ARG A 101 6.17 -7.39 3.74
CA ARG A 101 5.43 -8.37 4.56
C ARG A 101 4.19 -8.90 3.85
N ILE A 102 3.42 -8.01 3.20
CA ILE A 102 2.27 -8.43 2.38
C ILE A 102 2.73 -9.37 1.27
N GLU A 103 3.83 -9.06 0.59
CA GLU A 103 4.37 -9.91 -0.49
C GLU A 103 4.73 -11.31 0.03
N GLU A 104 5.41 -11.39 1.16
CA GLU A 104 5.81 -12.67 1.76
C GLU A 104 4.60 -13.49 2.24
N ASP A 105 3.62 -12.84 2.87
CA ASP A 105 2.40 -13.52 3.31
C ASP A 105 1.57 -14.02 2.12
N VAL A 106 1.45 -13.20 1.05
CA VAL A 106 0.80 -13.62 -0.20
C VAL A 106 1.55 -14.78 -0.85
N ARG A 107 2.89 -14.76 -0.84
CA ARG A 107 3.71 -15.87 -1.36
C ARG A 107 3.42 -17.19 -0.62
N ARG A 108 3.16 -17.14 0.68
CA ARG A 108 2.75 -18.33 1.45
C ARG A 108 1.33 -18.78 1.11
N ILE A 109 0.39 -17.85 0.95
CA ILE A 109 -0.97 -18.14 0.49
C ILE A 109 -0.94 -18.82 -0.89
N THR A 110 -0.09 -18.36 -1.81
CA THR A 110 0.08 -18.97 -3.14
C THR A 110 0.66 -20.39 -3.10
N LYS A 111 1.35 -20.76 -2.01
CA LYS A 111 1.83 -22.13 -1.78
C LYS A 111 0.74 -23.06 -1.22
N GLY A 112 -0.46 -22.54 -0.96
CA GLY A 112 -1.62 -23.31 -0.50
C GLY A 112 -1.94 -23.18 0.99
N ASP A 113 -1.19 -22.38 1.75
CA ASP A 113 -1.50 -22.13 3.15
C ASP A 113 -2.57 -21.03 3.30
N LEU A 114 -3.83 -21.45 3.35
CA LEU A 114 -5.00 -20.58 3.54
C LEU A 114 -5.37 -20.38 5.02
N THR A 115 -4.54 -20.86 5.95
CA THR A 115 -4.76 -20.65 7.39
C THR A 115 -4.23 -19.30 7.87
N MET A 116 -3.38 -18.68 7.05
CA MET A 116 -2.70 -17.44 7.39
C MET A 116 -3.57 -16.19 7.19
N GLN A 117 -3.32 -15.20 8.04
CA GLN A 117 -3.90 -13.86 7.94
C GLN A 117 -2.78 -12.84 7.86
N ILE A 118 -2.88 -11.93 6.89
CA ILE A 118 -1.96 -10.82 6.72
C ILE A 118 -2.26 -9.79 7.80
N ASN A 119 -1.31 -9.56 8.70
CA ASN A 119 -1.46 -8.57 9.77
C ASN A 119 -0.26 -7.62 9.80
N LEU A 120 -0.53 -6.35 9.48
CA LEU A 120 0.45 -5.26 9.45
C LEU A 120 0.66 -4.66 10.85
N ARG A 121 1.81 -4.03 11.08
CA ARG A 121 2.06 -3.39 12.38
C ARG A 121 1.26 -2.09 12.47
N SER A 122 0.79 -1.74 13.66
CA SER A 122 0.15 -0.45 13.91
C SER A 122 1.05 0.72 13.43
N GLY A 123 0.55 1.52 12.49
CA GLY A 123 1.28 2.65 11.91
C GLY A 123 1.94 2.37 10.55
N ASP A 124 1.88 1.14 10.07
CA ASP A 124 2.25 0.79 8.70
C ASP A 124 1.17 1.28 7.71
N GLU A 125 1.58 1.63 6.49
CA GLU A 125 0.65 1.99 5.43
C GLU A 125 0.30 0.73 4.64
N GLY A 126 -0.99 0.41 4.49
CA GLY A 126 -1.42 -0.78 3.73
C GLY A 126 -2.52 -1.63 4.38
N ASP A 127 -3.01 -1.26 5.56
CA ASP A 127 -4.05 -2.02 6.29
C ASP A 127 -5.25 -2.39 5.42
N SER A 128 -5.74 -1.45 4.60
CA SER A 128 -6.86 -1.73 3.70
C SER A 128 -6.56 -2.82 2.67
N LEU A 129 -5.30 -2.91 2.23
CA LEU A 129 -4.88 -3.90 1.23
C LEU A 129 -4.76 -5.27 1.90
N ALA A 130 -4.15 -5.33 3.09
CA ALA A 130 -4.12 -6.53 3.90
C ALA A 130 -5.53 -7.04 4.22
N GLU A 131 -6.46 -6.16 4.58
CA GLU A 131 -7.86 -6.51 4.85
C GLU A 131 -8.55 -7.09 3.62
N GLN A 132 -8.40 -6.46 2.45
CA GLN A 132 -8.96 -6.98 1.19
C GLN A 132 -8.37 -8.35 0.82
N ILE A 133 -7.06 -8.56 1.02
CA ILE A 133 -6.44 -9.86 0.78
C ILE A 133 -6.96 -10.91 1.77
N ASN A 134 -7.10 -10.57 3.04
CA ASN A 134 -7.65 -11.47 4.05
C ASN A 134 -9.10 -11.87 3.73
N GLN A 135 -9.92 -10.93 3.24
CA GLN A 135 -11.27 -11.24 2.76
C GLN A 135 -11.23 -12.20 1.56
N MET A 136 -10.31 -12.00 0.61
CA MET A 136 -10.12 -12.92 -0.51
C MET A 136 -9.72 -14.33 -0.04
N VAL A 137 -8.75 -14.44 0.86
CA VAL A 137 -8.30 -15.72 1.43
C VAL A 137 -9.45 -16.42 2.16
N LYS A 138 -10.25 -15.68 2.92
CA LYS A 138 -11.42 -16.21 3.62
C LYS A 138 -12.43 -16.82 2.63
N LEU A 139 -12.74 -16.11 1.54
CA LEU A 139 -13.66 -16.61 0.51
C LEU A 139 -13.13 -17.88 -0.18
N PHE A 140 -11.83 -17.95 -0.46
CA PHE A 140 -11.21 -19.16 -0.98
C PHE A 140 -11.29 -20.32 0.01
N LYS A 141 -10.97 -20.08 1.28
CA LYS A 141 -11.05 -21.08 2.34
C LYS A 141 -12.46 -21.64 2.47
N GLU A 142 -13.48 -20.79 2.53
CA GLU A 142 -14.89 -21.19 2.63
C GLU A 142 -15.32 -22.04 1.43
N THR A 143 -14.87 -21.68 0.22
CA THR A 143 -15.19 -22.44 -1.00
C THR A 143 -14.49 -23.81 -1.01
N ILE A 144 -13.22 -23.88 -0.62
CA ILE A 144 -12.50 -25.15 -0.60
C ILE A 144 -13.09 -26.09 0.45
N ILE A 145 -13.46 -25.57 1.62
CA ILE A 145 -14.12 -26.35 2.67
C ILE A 145 -15.48 -26.88 2.17
N SER A 146 -16.30 -26.04 1.53
CA SER A 146 -17.60 -26.50 1.01
C SER A 146 -17.43 -27.57 -0.08
N ALA A 147 -16.48 -27.38 -1.00
CA ALA A 147 -16.16 -28.37 -2.03
C ALA A 147 -15.65 -29.70 -1.43
N GLN A 148 -14.81 -29.65 -0.39
CA GLN A 148 -14.36 -30.85 0.32
C GLN A 148 -15.50 -31.58 1.02
N VAL A 149 -16.43 -30.84 1.63
CA VAL A 149 -17.62 -31.43 2.27
C VAL A 149 -18.48 -32.17 1.24
N SER A 150 -18.76 -31.55 0.10
CA SER A 150 -19.50 -32.19 -0.99
C SER A 150 -18.75 -33.40 -1.57
N LEU A 151 -17.42 -33.33 -1.71
CA LEU A 151 -16.60 -34.46 -2.16
C LEU A 151 -16.66 -35.63 -1.18
N HIS A 152 -16.59 -35.35 0.13
CA HIS A 152 -16.64 -36.37 1.17
C HIS A 152 -18.03 -37.01 1.28
N GLN A 153 -19.10 -36.23 1.06
CA GLN A 153 -20.46 -36.77 0.92
C GLN A 153 -20.57 -37.72 -0.28
N ALA A 154 -20.07 -37.31 -1.45
CA ALA A 154 -20.01 -38.16 -2.64
C ALA A 154 -19.17 -39.44 -2.42
N GLN A 155 -18.01 -39.34 -1.75
CA GLN A 155 -17.17 -40.50 -1.45
C GLN A 155 -17.80 -41.49 -0.47
N LYS A 156 -18.54 -41.01 0.54
CA LYS A 156 -19.28 -41.89 1.46
C LYS A 156 -20.32 -42.74 0.73
N ILE A 157 -20.93 -42.19 -0.31
CA ILE A 157 -21.90 -42.89 -1.17
C ILE A 157 -21.19 -43.94 -2.05
N CYS A 158 -19.91 -43.75 -2.39
CA CYS A 158 -19.12 -44.63 -3.25
C CYS A 158 -18.12 -45.56 -2.52
N GLY A 159 -18.31 -45.83 -1.22
CA GLY A 159 -17.36 -46.61 -0.42
C GLY A 159 -17.07 -48.04 -0.96
N PRO A 160 -15.88 -48.60 -0.70
CA PRO A 160 -15.44 -49.88 -1.25
C PRO A 160 -16.27 -51.02 -0.65
N GLY A 161 -17.25 -51.52 -1.42
CA GLY A 161 -18.12 -52.63 -1.00
C GLY A 161 -19.47 -52.74 -1.70
N GLN A 162 -19.89 -51.76 -2.53
CA GLN A 162 -21.11 -51.87 -3.34
C GLN A 162 -20.78 -52.08 -4.83
N GLU A 163 -20.88 -53.32 -5.30
CA GLU A 163 -20.71 -53.71 -6.72
C GLU A 163 -21.85 -53.19 -7.63
N MET A 164 -22.91 -52.60 -7.06
CA MET A 164 -24.02 -52.06 -7.83
C MET A 164 -24.62 -50.85 -7.10
N VAL A 165 -24.25 -49.65 -7.55
CA VAL A 165 -24.81 -48.39 -7.03
C VAL A 165 -26.29 -48.32 -7.41
N PRO A 166 -27.24 -48.32 -6.45
CA PRO A 166 -28.67 -48.20 -6.74
C PRO A 166 -28.97 -46.88 -7.47
N PRO A 167 -30.00 -46.82 -8.35
CA PRO A 167 -30.31 -45.62 -9.14
C PRO A 167 -30.63 -44.37 -8.29
N GLU A 168 -31.02 -44.53 -7.02
CA GLU A 168 -31.18 -43.41 -6.06
C GLU A 168 -29.83 -42.76 -5.70
N HIS A 169 -28.78 -43.54 -5.49
CA HIS A 169 -27.45 -43.01 -5.13
C HIS A 169 -26.77 -42.31 -6.31
N LEU A 170 -27.13 -42.65 -7.55
CA LEU A 170 -26.69 -41.92 -8.75
C LEU A 170 -27.31 -40.52 -8.86
N ALA A 171 -28.53 -40.32 -8.34
CA ALA A 171 -29.19 -39.02 -8.32
C ALA A 171 -28.54 -38.08 -7.29
N GLU A 172 -28.25 -38.57 -6.08
CA GLU A 172 -27.55 -37.79 -5.04
C GLU A 172 -26.10 -37.45 -5.42
N LEU A 173 -25.42 -38.35 -6.13
CA LEU A 173 -24.08 -38.09 -6.67
C LEU A 173 -24.11 -36.97 -7.72
N ARG A 174 -25.09 -36.98 -8.64
CA ARG A 174 -25.28 -35.89 -9.61
C ARG A 174 -25.53 -34.55 -8.93
N VAL A 175 -26.37 -34.53 -7.90
CA VAL A 175 -26.62 -33.30 -7.12
C VAL A 175 -25.34 -32.79 -6.46
N SER A 176 -24.54 -33.68 -5.86
CA SER A 176 -23.26 -33.30 -5.24
C SER A 176 -22.23 -32.79 -6.26
N LEU A 177 -22.17 -33.41 -7.46
CA LEU A 177 -21.32 -32.96 -8.56
C LEU A 177 -21.77 -31.61 -9.14
N GLU A 178 -23.08 -31.38 -9.26
CA GLU A 178 -23.65 -30.09 -9.67
C GLU A 178 -23.34 -28.99 -8.65
N GLN A 179 -23.42 -29.30 -7.34
CA GLN A 179 -23.04 -28.36 -6.29
C GLN A 179 -21.56 -27.98 -6.38
N ILE A 180 -20.66 -28.94 -6.56
CA ILE A 180 -19.23 -28.67 -6.76
C ILE A 180 -19.02 -27.82 -8.03
N ALA A 181 -19.70 -28.16 -9.14
CA ALA A 181 -19.62 -27.40 -10.38
C ALA A 181 -20.12 -25.96 -10.22
N GLN A 182 -21.19 -25.74 -9.45
CA GLN A 182 -21.70 -24.39 -9.13
C GLN A 182 -20.72 -23.60 -8.27
N GLN A 183 -20.11 -24.21 -7.25
CA GLN A 183 -19.10 -23.54 -6.41
C GLN A 183 -17.86 -23.14 -7.21
N ILE A 184 -17.43 -23.99 -8.15
CA ILE A 184 -16.32 -23.69 -9.06
C ILE A 184 -16.72 -22.59 -10.06
N ASN A 185 -17.94 -22.65 -10.64
CA ASN A 185 -18.44 -21.63 -11.59
C ASN A 185 -18.66 -20.25 -10.95
N LYS A 186 -18.77 -20.15 -9.62
CA LYS A 186 -18.77 -18.88 -8.90
C LYS A 186 -17.47 -18.10 -9.13
N PHE A 187 -16.36 -18.79 -9.42
CA PHE A 187 -15.12 -18.18 -9.84
C PHE A 187 -15.11 -18.02 -11.35
N LYS A 188 -14.92 -16.79 -11.83
CA LYS A 188 -14.78 -16.50 -13.25
C LYS A 188 -13.41 -16.97 -13.74
N VAL A 189 -13.28 -18.27 -13.97
CA VAL A 189 -12.07 -18.87 -14.56
C VAL A 189 -12.14 -18.62 -16.06
N ALA A 190 -11.17 -17.89 -16.61
CA ALA A 190 -11.03 -17.84 -18.05
C ALA A 190 -10.66 -19.25 -18.54
N ALA A 191 -11.55 -19.88 -19.30
CA ALA A 191 -11.24 -21.13 -19.98
C ALA A 191 -9.96 -20.92 -20.79
N LYS A 192 -8.94 -21.72 -20.51
CA LYS A 192 -7.69 -21.72 -21.27
C LYS A 192 -8.04 -22.12 -22.71
N LYS A 193 -7.93 -21.19 -23.65
CA LYS A 193 -8.00 -21.48 -25.09
C LYS A 193 -6.85 -22.37 -25.51
#